data_AF-A0A6I7M0I3-F1
#
_entry.id   AF-A0A6I7M0I3-F1
#
_cell.length_a   1.000
_cell.length_b   1.000
_cell.length_c   1.000
_cell.angle_alpha   90.00
_cell.angle_beta   90.00
_cell.angle_gamma   90.00
#
_symmetry.space_group_name_H-M   'P 1'
#
loop_
_entity.id
_entity.type
_entity.pdbx_description
1 polymer ?
#
loop_
_entity_poly.entity_id
_entity_poly.type
_entity_poly.pdbx_seq_one_letter_code
_entity_poly.pdbx_strand_id
1 'polypeptide(L)'
;MEYNQITQLERELIFVLKEEYSFYQSLYILIDKQKDMVKFERDEKLLELFTEMERCHQRIQQSEEKIASLKEKNPKLFQIASSAPEVRKLVNSIITLVKKNIGLVKENEDYLKSRHERIRTELKELQHSHKILRYIRESEPAPLFVDGKN
;
A
#
# COMPACT_ATOMS: atom_id res chain seq x y z
N MET A 1 -43.66 -12.45 11.53
CA MET A 1 -42.89 -11.21 11.75
C MET A 1 -41.40 -11.42 11.50
N GLU A 2 -40.78 -12.52 11.96
CA GLU A 2 -39.35 -12.83 11.74
C GLU A 2 -38.94 -12.87 10.26
N TYR A 3 -39.74 -13.44 9.35
CA TYR A 3 -39.42 -13.48 7.92
C TYR A 3 -39.24 -12.08 7.29
N ASN A 4 -40.01 -11.10 7.76
CA ASN A 4 -39.93 -9.72 7.29
C ASN A 4 -38.66 -9.02 7.82
N GLN A 5 -38.26 -9.34 9.06
CA GLN A 5 -37.02 -8.86 9.66
C GLN A 5 -35.77 -9.45 8.99
N ILE A 6 -35.80 -10.74 8.61
CA ILE A 6 -34.73 -11.38 7.83
C ILE A 6 -34.59 -10.69 6.48
N THR A 7 -35.70 -10.49 5.77
CA THR A 7 -35.70 -9.86 4.43
C THR A 7 -35.19 -8.41 4.49
N GLN A 8 -35.55 -7.67 5.55
CA GLN A 8 -35.07 -6.31 5.76
C GLN A 8 -33.56 -6.28 6.02
N LEU A 9 -33.06 -7.15 6.90
CA LEU A 9 -31.63 -7.25 7.21
C LEU A 9 -30.82 -7.71 5.99
N GLU A 10 -31.36 -8.62 5.19
CA GLU A 10 -30.74 -9.06 3.94
C GLU A 10 -30.59 -7.89 2.96
N ARG A 11 -31.63 -7.07 2.78
CA ARG A 11 -31.56 -5.87 1.92
C ARG A 11 -30.56 -4.85 2.43
N GLU A 12 -30.53 -4.61 3.74
CA GLU A 12 -29.55 -3.72 4.36
C GLU A 12 -28.13 -4.23 4.16
N LEU A 13 -27.90 -5.53 4.36
CA LEU A 13 -26.61 -6.16 4.15
C LEU A 13 -26.17 -6.11 2.68
N ILE A 14 -27.08 -6.37 1.74
CA ILE A 14 -26.81 -6.24 0.30
C ILE A 14 -26.44 -4.80 -0.06
N PHE A 15 -27.15 -3.81 0.49
CA PHE A 15 -26.85 -2.40 0.27
C PHE A 15 -25.42 -2.07 0.73
N VAL A 16 -25.08 -2.41 1.97
CA VAL A 16 -23.73 -2.19 2.51
C VAL A 16 -22.68 -2.90 1.66
N LEU A 17 -22.89 -4.15 1.30
CA LEU A 17 -21.93 -4.91 0.48
C LEU A 17 -21.77 -4.33 -0.94
N LYS A 18 -22.79 -3.70 -1.52
CA LYS A 18 -22.66 -2.98 -2.80
C LYS A 18 -21.82 -1.71 -2.66
N GLU A 19 -21.95 -0.99 -1.55
CA GLU A 19 -21.07 0.15 -1.22
C GLU A 19 -19.62 -0.33 -1.09
N GLU A 20 -19.39 -1.41 -0.34
CA GLU A 20 -18.05 -1.99 -0.15
C GLU A 20 -17.45 -2.48 -1.47
N TYR A 21 -18.23 -3.18 -2.29
CA TYR A 21 -17.78 -3.63 -3.60
C TYR A 21 -17.32 -2.45 -4.47
N SER A 22 -18.13 -1.40 -4.55
CA SER A 22 -17.80 -0.19 -5.33
C SER A 22 -16.54 0.50 -4.79
N PHE A 23 -16.43 0.60 -3.47
CA PHE A 23 -15.23 1.14 -2.81
C PHE A 23 -13.97 0.35 -3.18
N TYR A 24 -13.98 -0.99 -3.09
CA TYR A 24 -12.81 -1.80 -3.43
C TYR A 24 -12.46 -1.78 -4.92
N GLN A 25 -13.42 -1.54 -5.80
CA GLN A 25 -13.13 -1.26 -7.22
C GLN A 25 -12.43 0.08 -7.40
N SER A 26 -12.90 1.14 -6.73
CA SER A 26 -12.25 2.45 -6.76
C SER A 26 -10.84 2.40 -6.17
N LEU A 27 -10.67 1.67 -5.06
CA LEU A 27 -9.37 1.47 -4.43
C LEU A 27 -8.39 0.76 -5.38
N TYR A 28 -8.85 -0.23 -6.14
CA TYR A 28 -8.03 -0.90 -7.15
C TYR A 28 -7.49 0.08 -8.20
N ILE A 29 -8.37 0.92 -8.73
CA ILE A 29 -7.98 1.94 -9.72
C ILE A 29 -6.98 2.93 -9.10
N LEU A 30 -7.18 3.29 -7.83
CA LEU A 30 -6.29 4.21 -7.11
C LEU A 30 -4.88 3.62 -6.93
N ILE A 31 -4.77 2.37 -6.46
CA ILE A 31 -3.49 1.69 -6.26
C ILE A 31 -2.78 1.47 -7.61
N ASP A 32 -3.52 1.13 -8.67
CA ASP A 32 -2.96 0.96 -10.01
C ASP A 32 -2.41 2.29 -10.56
N LYS A 33 -3.11 3.42 -10.33
CA LYS A 33 -2.57 4.76 -10.63
C LYS A 33 -1.32 5.08 -9.82
N GLN A 34 -1.28 4.71 -8.54
CA GLN A 34 -0.10 4.91 -7.69
C GLN A 34 1.09 4.14 -8.24
N LYS A 35 0.89 2.89 -8.68
CA LYS A 35 1.92 2.07 -9.32
C LYS A 35 2.54 2.80 -10.52
N ASP A 36 1.69 3.32 -11.41
CA ASP A 36 2.15 4.05 -12.58
C ASP A 36 2.93 5.30 -12.20
N MET A 37 2.44 6.08 -11.23
CA MET A 37 3.16 7.29 -10.79
C MET A 37 4.51 6.99 -10.17
N VAL A 38 4.60 5.94 -9.34
CA VAL A 38 5.86 5.44 -8.76
C VAL A 38 6.82 4.99 -9.87
N LYS A 39 6.31 4.29 -10.89
CA LYS A 39 7.11 3.78 -12.00
C LYS A 39 7.65 4.90 -12.89
N PHE A 40 6.86 5.95 -13.12
CA PHE A 40 7.22 7.07 -14.00
C PHE A 40 7.72 8.31 -13.25
N GLU A 41 8.17 8.15 -12.00
CA GLU A 41 8.84 9.17 -11.18
C GLU A 41 8.07 10.49 -11.05
N ARG A 42 6.74 10.40 -10.89
CA ARG A 42 5.86 11.57 -10.75
C ARG A 42 5.67 11.94 -9.28
N ASP A 43 6.76 12.30 -8.61
CA ASP A 43 6.80 12.46 -7.14
C ASP A 43 5.86 13.56 -6.61
N GLU A 44 5.63 14.63 -7.38
CA GLU A 44 4.71 15.73 -6.99
C GLU A 44 3.27 15.25 -6.73
N LYS A 45 2.80 14.26 -7.49
CA LYS A 45 1.44 13.70 -7.35
C LYS A 45 1.37 12.56 -6.35
N LEU A 46 2.51 12.09 -5.86
CA LEU A 46 2.59 10.97 -4.92
C LEU A 46 2.09 11.38 -3.52
N LEU A 47 2.31 12.63 -3.11
CA LEU A 47 1.87 13.16 -1.82
C LEU A 47 0.33 13.21 -1.71
N GLU A 48 -0.33 13.70 -2.77
CA GLU A 48 -1.80 13.72 -2.86
C GLU A 48 -2.36 12.30 -2.76
N LEU A 49 -1.76 11.35 -3.49
CA LEU A 49 -2.11 9.94 -3.44
C LEU A 49 -1.94 9.31 -2.05
N PHE A 50 -0.87 9.63 -1.31
CA PHE A 50 -0.72 9.13 0.05
C PHE A 50 -1.83 9.63 0.98
N THR A 51 -2.23 10.90 0.83
CA THR A 51 -3.38 11.44 1.58
C THR A 51 -4.68 10.71 1.23
N GLU A 52 -4.88 10.38 -0.05
CA GLU A 52 -6.04 9.58 -0.48
C GLU A 52 -5.98 8.14 0.08
N MET A 53 -4.81 7.52 0.14
CA MET A 53 -4.63 6.18 0.74
C MET A 53 -4.93 6.17 2.23
N GLU A 54 -4.52 7.20 2.98
CA GLU A 54 -4.86 7.32 4.40
C GLU A 54 -6.37 7.40 4.62
N ARG A 55 -7.08 8.17 3.78
CA ARG A 55 -8.55 8.23 3.80
C ARG A 55 -9.17 6.86 3.49
N CYS A 56 -8.61 6.12 2.52
CA CYS A 56 -9.06 4.76 2.24
C CYS A 56 -8.85 3.82 3.43
N HIS A 57 -7.72 3.93 4.15
CA HIS A 57 -7.47 3.13 5.35
C HIS A 57 -8.52 3.39 6.44
N GLN A 58 -8.82 4.67 6.71
CA GLN A 58 -9.88 5.05 7.66
C GLN A 58 -11.25 4.52 7.21
N ARG A 59 -11.56 4.58 5.91
CA ARG A 59 -12.83 4.07 5.39
C ARG A 59 -12.97 2.56 5.56
N ILE A 60 -11.89 1.80 5.37
CA ILE A 60 -11.88 0.34 5.61
C ILE A 60 -12.23 0.02 7.06
N GLN A 61 -11.62 0.72 8.02
CA GLN A 61 -11.94 0.54 9.45
C GLN A 61 -13.42 0.82 9.73
N GLN A 62 -13.96 1.92 9.20
CA GLN A 62 -15.38 2.25 9.34
C GLN A 62 -16.29 1.18 8.73
N SER A 63 -15.89 0.57 7.60
CA SER A 63 -16.64 -0.55 6.99
C SER A 63 -16.67 -1.78 7.89
N GLU A 64 -15.52 -2.14 8.47
CA GLU A 64 -15.41 -3.26 9.39
C GLU A 64 -16.29 -3.05 10.62
N GLU A 65 -16.25 -1.86 11.22
CA GLU A 65 -17.10 -1.47 12.35
C GLU A 65 -18.60 -1.53 12.00
N LYS A 66 -18.99 -1.03 10.81
CA LYS A 66 -20.38 -1.07 10.35
C LYS A 66 -20.88 -2.51 10.24
N ILE A 67 -20.12 -3.40 9.61
CA ILE A 67 -20.49 -4.82 9.44
C ILE A 67 -20.48 -5.54 10.80
N ALA A 68 -19.50 -5.26 11.67
CA ALA A 68 -19.44 -5.81 13.02
C ALA A 68 -20.69 -5.42 13.83
N SER A 69 -21.09 -4.15 13.77
CA SER A 69 -22.29 -3.66 14.46
C SER A 69 -23.58 -4.33 13.96
N LEU A 70 -23.69 -4.62 12.66
CA LEU A 70 -24.83 -5.35 12.09
C LEU A 70 -24.88 -6.80 12.60
N LYS A 71 -23.72 -7.44 12.73
CA LYS A 71 -23.59 -8.79 13.28
C LYS A 71 -23.94 -8.83 14.77
N GLU A 72 -23.45 -7.88 15.55
CA GLU A 72 -23.66 -7.82 17.00
C GLU A 72 -25.11 -7.54 17.38
N LYS A 73 -25.80 -6.67 16.63
CA LYS A 73 -27.21 -6.33 16.87
C LYS A 73 -28.11 -7.56 16.85
N ASN A 74 -27.93 -8.48 15.90
CA ASN A 74 -28.73 -9.69 15.78
C ASN A 74 -27.93 -10.87 15.15
N PRO A 75 -27.13 -11.61 15.95
CA PRO A 75 -26.21 -12.62 15.41
C PRO A 75 -26.90 -13.74 14.62
N LYS A 76 -28.04 -14.23 15.09
CA LYS A 76 -28.79 -15.32 14.44
C LYS A 76 -29.39 -14.89 13.10
N LEU A 77 -29.99 -13.69 13.05
CA LEU A 77 -30.57 -13.14 11.81
C LEU A 77 -29.47 -12.79 10.81
N PHE A 78 -28.34 -12.25 11.29
CA PHE A 78 -27.18 -11.96 10.45
C PHE A 78 -26.62 -13.24 9.82
N GLN A 79 -26.53 -14.34 10.57
CA GLN A 79 -26.07 -15.62 10.03
C GLN A 79 -26.99 -16.13 8.91
N ILE A 80 -28.31 -16.02 9.09
CA ILE A 80 -29.30 -16.42 8.08
C ILE A 80 -29.20 -15.52 6.84
N ALA A 81 -29.19 -14.19 7.02
CA ALA A 81 -29.05 -13.23 5.93
C ALA A 81 -27.73 -13.37 5.17
N SER A 82 -26.61 -13.61 5.88
CA SER A 82 -25.30 -13.84 5.27
C SER A 82 -25.21 -15.13 4.44
N SER A 83 -26.09 -16.08 4.69
CA SER A 83 -26.19 -17.33 3.93
C SER A 83 -26.96 -17.17 2.62
N ALA A 84 -27.64 -16.03 2.42
CA ALA A 84 -28.35 -15.73 1.20
C ALA A 84 -27.42 -15.79 -0.03
N PRO A 85 -27.86 -16.38 -1.16
CA PRO A 85 -27.00 -16.54 -2.34
C PRO A 85 -26.44 -15.22 -2.88
N GLU A 86 -27.25 -14.14 -2.91
CA GLU A 86 -26.81 -12.83 -3.40
C GLU A 86 -25.73 -12.23 -2.50
N VAL A 87 -25.92 -12.30 -1.17
CA VAL A 87 -24.93 -11.85 -0.19
C VAL A 87 -23.61 -12.60 -0.36
N ARG A 88 -23.65 -13.94 -0.44
CA ARG A 88 -22.43 -14.74 -0.66
C ARG A 88 -21.72 -14.39 -1.96
N LYS A 89 -22.46 -14.14 -3.04
CA LYS A 89 -21.88 -13.72 -4.33
C LYS A 89 -21.16 -12.37 -4.21
N LEU A 90 -21.77 -11.40 -3.52
CA LEU A 90 -21.16 -10.09 -3.28
C LEU A 90 -19.90 -10.22 -2.41
N VAL A 91 -19.97 -10.95 -1.31
CA VAL A 91 -18.82 -11.21 -0.44
C VAL A 91 -17.66 -11.86 -1.20
N ASN A 92 -17.93 -12.88 -2.03
CA ASN A 92 -16.89 -13.51 -2.84
C ASN A 92 -16.26 -12.55 -3.86
N SER A 93 -17.07 -11.67 -4.44
CA SER A 93 -16.60 -10.63 -5.36
C SER A 93 -15.70 -9.61 -4.64
N ILE A 94 -16.10 -9.18 -3.44
CA ILE A 94 -15.32 -8.29 -2.58
C ILE A 94 -13.98 -8.95 -2.19
N ILE A 95 -14.00 -10.21 -1.72
CA ILE A 95 -12.79 -10.96 -1.35
C ILE A 95 -11.82 -11.01 -2.54
N THR A 96 -12.34 -11.23 -3.75
CA THR A 96 -11.52 -11.26 -4.96
C THR A 96 -10.87 -9.90 -5.23
N LEU A 97 -11.62 -8.80 -5.10
CA LEU A 97 -11.07 -7.46 -5.24
C LEU A 97 -10.02 -7.13 -4.17
N VAL A 98 -10.28 -7.49 -2.91
CA VAL A 98 -9.33 -7.31 -1.81
C VAL A 98 -8.02 -8.05 -2.11
N LYS A 99 -8.08 -9.30 -2.56
CA LYS A 99 -6.88 -10.06 -2.96
C LYS A 99 -6.11 -9.38 -4.09
N LYS A 100 -6.82 -8.85 -5.09
CA LYS A 100 -6.20 -8.09 -6.20
C LYS A 100 -5.53 -6.81 -5.70
N ASN A 101 -6.20 -6.06 -4.82
CA ASN A 101 -5.65 -4.86 -4.19
C ASN A 101 -4.38 -5.16 -3.39
N ILE A 102 -4.39 -6.23 -2.58
CA ILE A 102 -3.20 -6.70 -1.86
C ILE A 102 -2.06 -7.04 -2.82
N GLY A 103 -2.36 -7.70 -3.94
CA GLY A 103 -1.38 -7.99 -4.99
C GLY A 103 -0.71 -6.72 -5.52
N LEU A 104 -1.50 -5.72 -5.93
CA LEU A 104 -0.97 -4.45 -6.42
C LEU A 104 -0.12 -3.71 -5.38
N VAL A 105 -0.55 -3.69 -4.11
CA VAL A 105 0.23 -3.05 -3.04
C VAL A 105 1.58 -3.74 -2.86
N LYS A 106 1.63 -5.08 -2.91
CA LYS A 106 2.89 -5.84 -2.84
C LYS A 106 3.81 -5.55 -4.03
N GLU A 107 3.26 -5.52 -5.24
CA GLU A 107 4.04 -5.16 -6.43
C GLU A 107 4.66 -3.76 -6.31
N ASN A 108 3.89 -2.78 -5.79
CA ASN A 108 4.39 -1.43 -5.54
C ASN A 108 5.49 -1.41 -4.47
N GLU A 109 5.30 -2.15 -3.39
CA GLU A 109 6.28 -2.28 -2.30
C GLU A 109 7.60 -2.85 -2.82
N ASP A 110 7.54 -3.94 -3.59
CA ASP A 110 8.71 -4.60 -4.16
C ASP A 110 9.47 -3.67 -5.12
N TYR A 111 8.75 -2.92 -5.96
CA TYR A 111 9.34 -1.94 -6.86
C TYR A 111 10.08 -0.83 -6.09
N LEU A 112 9.44 -0.25 -5.07
CA LEU A 112 10.03 0.80 -4.25
C LEU A 112 11.26 0.32 -3.48
N LYS A 113 11.21 -0.90 -2.92
CA LYS A 113 12.35 -1.54 -2.25
C LYS A 113 13.52 -1.72 -3.21
N SER A 114 13.26 -2.21 -4.42
CA SER A 114 14.31 -2.37 -5.44
C SER A 114 14.94 -1.03 -5.83
N ARG A 115 14.14 0.03 -5.99
CA ARG A 115 14.66 1.38 -6.28
C ARG A 115 15.50 1.91 -5.13
N HIS A 116 15.05 1.73 -3.89
CA HIS A 116 15.76 2.17 -2.69
C HIS A 116 17.13 1.47 -2.55
N GLU A 117 17.18 0.14 -2.73
CA GLU A 117 18.44 -0.61 -2.63
C GLU A 117 19.45 -0.24 -3.73
N ARG A 118 18.97 0.08 -4.94
CA ARG A 118 19.83 0.61 -6.00
C ARG A 118 20.46 1.94 -5.60
N ILE A 119 19.66 2.92 -5.16
CA ILE A 119 20.14 4.23 -4.70
C ILE A 119 21.13 4.07 -3.54
N ARG A 120 20.84 3.16 -2.61
CA ARG A 120 21.72 2.86 -1.47
C ARG A 120 23.07 2.29 -1.90
N THR A 121 23.08 1.46 -2.94
CA THR A 121 24.29 0.87 -3.50
C THR A 121 25.13 1.95 -4.19
N GLU A 122 24.51 2.77 -5.06
CA GLU A 122 25.16 3.90 -5.72
C GLU A 122 25.76 4.89 -4.69
N LEU A 123 25.04 5.18 -3.60
CA LEU A 123 25.55 6.01 -2.51
C LEU A 123 26.78 5.40 -1.82
N LYS A 124 26.76 4.08 -1.54
CA LYS A 124 27.92 3.40 -0.95
C LYS A 124 29.13 3.48 -1.88
N GLU A 125 28.95 3.29 -3.18
CA GLU A 125 30.04 3.40 -4.17
C GLU A 125 30.63 4.81 -4.20
N LEU A 126 29.78 5.85 -4.17
CA LEU A 126 30.24 7.24 -4.07
C LEU A 126 30.97 7.53 -2.74
N GLN A 127 30.55 6.93 -1.63
CA GLN A 127 31.30 7.04 -0.37
C GLN A 127 32.66 6.32 -0.45
N HIS A 128 32.75 5.23 -1.21
CA HIS A 128 34.03 4.56 -1.48
C HIS A 128 34.92 5.38 -2.41
N SER A 129 34.36 6.11 -3.39
CA SER A 129 35.15 7.02 -4.22
C SER A 129 35.72 8.20 -3.43
N HIS A 130 35.11 8.59 -2.32
CA HIS A 130 35.73 9.51 -1.36
C HIS A 130 37.05 8.97 -0.76
N LYS A 131 37.24 7.64 -0.71
CA LYS A 131 38.54 7.04 -0.36
C LYS A 131 39.60 7.27 -1.44
N ILE A 132 39.20 7.34 -2.72
CA ILE A 132 40.10 7.70 -3.84
C ILE A 132 40.64 9.12 -3.64
N LEU A 133 39.79 10.06 -3.20
CA LEU A 133 40.24 11.42 -2.87
C LEU A 133 41.23 11.45 -1.70
N ARG A 134 41.19 10.47 -0.78
CA ARG A 134 42.21 10.33 0.28
C ARG A 134 43.53 9.79 -0.27
N TYR A 135 43.49 8.78 -1.15
CA TYR A 135 44.70 8.28 -1.81
C TYR A 135 45.43 9.35 -2.64
N ILE A 136 44.70 10.30 -3.24
CA ILE A 136 45.28 11.44 -3.96
C ILE A 136 45.84 12.51 -3.01
N ARG A 137 45.32 12.63 -1.78
CA ARG A 137 45.82 13.57 -0.77
C ARG A 137 47.00 13.03 0.05
N GLU A 138 47.12 11.71 0.16
CA GLU A 138 48.16 11.02 0.93
C GLU A 138 49.42 10.68 0.11
N SER A 139 49.53 11.12 -1.16
CA SER A 139 50.84 11.17 -1.82
C SER A 139 51.74 12.17 -1.09
N GLU A 140 52.66 11.61 -0.30
CA GLU A 140 53.62 12.21 0.61
C GLU A 140 54.34 13.47 0.05
N PRO A 141 54.72 14.43 0.92
CA PRO A 141 55.59 15.52 0.51
C PRO A 141 56.90 14.95 -0.06
N ALA A 142 57.27 15.43 -1.25
CA ALA A 142 58.51 15.05 -1.92
C ALA A 142 59.71 15.10 -0.95
N PRO A 143 60.65 14.13 -1.01
CA PRO A 143 61.82 14.14 -0.14
C PRO A 143 62.59 15.45 -0.35
N LEU A 144 62.63 16.28 0.70
CA LEU A 144 63.54 17.42 0.78
C LEU A 144 64.97 16.84 0.76
N PHE A 145 65.66 16.98 -0.36
CA PHE A 145 67.09 16.78 -0.44
C PHE A 145 67.75 17.74 0.57
N VAL A 146 68.22 17.20 1.68
CA VAL A 146 69.15 17.89 2.56
C VAL A 146 70.49 17.82 1.86
N ASP A 147 70.87 18.91 1.20
CA ASP A 147 72.18 19.01 0.56
C ASP A 147 73.26 18.90 1.65
N GLY A 148 74.09 17.88 1.50
CA GLY A 148 75.14 17.56 2.44
C GLY A 148 76.21 18.63 2.39
N LYS A 149 76.65 19.06 3.57
CA LYS A 149 77.83 19.90 3.80
C LYS A 149 78.95 19.64 2.79
N ASN A 150 79.43 20.71 2.16
CA ASN A 150 80.84 21.08 2.12
C ASN A 150 80.97 22.60 1.99
#